data_AF-A0A0X1U7B7-F1
#
_entry.id   AF-A0A0X1U7B7-F1
#
_cell.length_a   1.000
_cell.length_b   1.000
_cell.length_c   1.000
_cell.angle_alpha   90.00
_cell.angle_beta   90.00
_cell.angle_gamma   90.00
#
_symmetry.space_group_name_H-M   'P 1'
#
loop_
_entity.id
_entity.type
_entity.pdbx_description
1 polymer ?
#
loop_
_entity_poly.entity_id
_entity_poly.type
_entity_poly.pdbx_seq_one_letter_code
_entity_poly.pdbx_strand_id
1 'polypeptide(L)'
;MNISISLLLGGIFIYLAIGAIIIYLIVLIIKALKKYIRSDGVRKEKDRVTKSLGEALKENRTRCKMTQEFVAESVGVSRQAVSKWENGTSDPSTSNLLALANLYDISAEDLLKTVK
;
A
#
# COMPACT_ATOMS: atom_id res chain seq x y z
N MET A 1 36.85 -2.33 53.90
CA MET A 1 37.09 -1.83 52.54
C MET A 1 36.49 -2.73 51.45
N ASN A 2 36.62 -4.06 51.53
CA ASN A 2 36.14 -4.97 50.48
C ASN A 2 34.60 -5.05 50.38
N ILE A 3 33.87 -5.03 51.50
CA ILE A 3 32.39 -5.11 51.53
C ILE A 3 31.73 -3.90 50.84
N SER A 4 32.29 -2.71 51.01
CA SER A 4 31.78 -1.47 50.41
C SER A 4 31.94 -1.45 48.88
N ILE A 5 33.01 -2.05 48.35
CA ILE A 5 33.27 -2.16 46.91
C ILE A 5 32.32 -3.18 46.27
N SER A 6 32.08 -4.32 46.91
CA SER A 6 31.13 -5.33 46.41
C SER A 6 29.70 -4.80 46.30
N LEU A 7 29.26 -3.94 47.24
CA LEU A 7 27.95 -3.29 47.19
C LEU A 7 27.82 -2.27 46.05
N LEU A 8 28.88 -1.49 45.78
CA LEU A 8 28.92 -0.55 44.65
C LEU A 8 28.89 -1.27 43.30
N LEU A 9 29.65 -2.36 43.15
CA LEU A 9 29.66 -3.17 41.92
C LEU A 9 28.31 -3.85 41.66
N GLY A 10 27.65 -4.33 42.71
CA GLY A 10 26.29 -4.89 42.61
C GLY A 10 25.26 -3.86 42.14
N GLY A 11 25.33 -2.62 42.65
CA GLY A 11 24.47 -1.52 42.22
C GLY A 11 24.65 -1.19 40.74
N ILE A 12 25.89 -1.12 40.25
CA ILE A 12 26.18 -0.85 38.82
C ILE A 12 25.57 -1.93 37.93
N PHE A 13 25.66 -3.20 38.32
CA PHE A 13 25.06 -4.30 37.55
C PHE A 13 23.53 -4.16 37.44
N ILE A 14 22.86 -3.76 38.53
CA ILE A 14 21.42 -3.50 38.54
C ILE A 14 21.07 -2.34 37.60
N TYR A 15 21.82 -1.24 37.64
CA TYR A 15 21.59 -0.10 36.73
C TYR A 15 21.79 -0.48 35.26
N LEU A 16 22.78 -1.30 34.94
CA LEU A 16 23.01 -1.78 33.57
C LEU A 16 21.89 -2.71 33.09
N ALA A 17 21.42 -3.61 33.95
CA ALA A 17 20.30 -4.49 33.65
C ALA A 17 19.00 -3.69 33.38
N ILE A 18 18.72 -2.70 34.22
CA ILE A 18 17.58 -1.78 34.03
C ILE A 18 17.72 -1.02 32.71
N GLY A 19 18.90 -0.47 32.43
CA GLY A 19 19.18 0.24 31.17
C GLY A 19 18.97 -0.64 29.94
N ALA A 20 19.43 -1.90 29.96
CA ALA A 20 19.23 -2.85 28.87
C ALA A 20 17.74 -3.16 28.63
N ILE A 21 16.96 -3.30 29.70
CA ILE A 21 15.50 -3.50 29.62
C ILE A 21 14.83 -2.28 28.99
N ILE A 22 15.19 -1.06 29.43
CA ILE A 22 14.64 0.19 28.88
C ILE A 22 14.94 0.29 27.37
N ILE A 23 16.19 0.03 26.96
CA ILE A 23 16.58 0.04 25.54
C ILE A 23 15.77 -0.99 24.74
N TYR A 24 15.60 -2.20 25.29
CA TYR A 24 14.79 -3.25 24.65
C TYR A 24 13.33 -2.81 24.45
N LEU A 25 12.72 -2.20 25.47
CA LEU A 25 11.35 -1.68 25.38
C LEU A 25 11.22 -0.57 24.33
N ILE A 26 12.19 0.34 24.25
CA ILE A 26 12.22 1.40 23.21
C ILE A 26 12.26 0.78 21.81
N VAL A 27 13.11 -0.23 21.59
CA VAL A 27 13.19 -0.93 20.30
C VAL A 27 11.85 -1.60 19.95
N LEU A 28 11.18 -2.20 20.93
CA LEU A 28 9.88 -2.83 20.74
C LEU A 28 8.81 -1.82 20.35
N ILE A 29 8.79 -0.64 20.99
CA ILE A 29 7.88 0.46 20.66
C ILE A 29 8.13 0.95 19.23
N ILE A 30 9.38 1.19 18.82
CA ILE A 30 9.71 1.62 17.45
C ILE A 30 9.24 0.58 16.43
N LYS A 31 9.48 -0.72 16.69
CA LYS A 31 9.00 -1.81 15.83
C LYS A 31 7.48 -1.83 15.74
N ALA A 32 6.77 -1.66 16.86
CA ALA A 32 5.32 -1.64 16.92
C ALA A 32 4.76 -0.43 16.14
N LEU A 33 5.33 0.76 16.34
CA LEU A 33 4.96 1.98 15.62
C LEU A 33 5.20 1.84 14.12
N LYS A 34 6.35 1.29 13.70
CA LYS A 34 6.63 1.03 12.28
C LYS A 34 5.63 0.06 11.68
N LYS A 35 5.19 -0.95 12.43
CA LYS A 35 4.14 -1.90 11.99
C LYS A 35 2.76 -1.23 11.91
N TYR A 36 2.41 -0.38 12.88
CA TYR A 36 1.14 0.35 12.91
C TYR A 36 1.04 1.39 11.78
N ILE A 37 2.08 2.21 11.59
CA ILE A 37 2.14 3.20 10.49
C ILE A 37 2.10 2.50 9.12
N ARG A 38 2.62 1.26 9.02
CA ARG A 38 2.56 0.46 7.80
C ARG A 38 1.22 -0.26 7.60
N SER A 39 0.38 -0.34 8.62
CA SER A 39 -0.92 -0.99 8.58
C SER A 39 -1.96 -0.07 7.92
N ASP A 40 -1.88 0.05 6.59
CA ASP A 40 -2.92 0.23 5.55
C ASP A 40 -4.20 1.07 5.76
N GLY A 41 -4.45 1.68 6.91
CA GLY A 41 -5.70 2.39 7.21
C GLY A 41 -5.78 3.78 6.59
N VAL A 42 -4.64 4.46 6.46
CA VAL A 42 -4.58 5.87 6.02
C VAL A 42 -4.64 6.00 4.48
N ARG A 43 -4.47 4.90 3.73
CA ARG A 43 -4.44 4.97 2.26
C ARG A 43 -5.83 5.07 1.62
N LYS A 44 -6.83 4.45 2.23
CA LYS A 44 -8.21 4.41 1.69
C LYS A 44 -8.92 5.77 1.66
N GLU A 45 -8.48 6.75 2.44
CA GLU A 45 -9.15 8.05 2.53
C GLU A 45 -8.62 9.05 1.49
N LYS A 46 -7.32 8.98 1.15
CA LYS A 46 -6.74 9.78 0.06
C LYS A 46 -7.24 9.31 -1.32
N ASP A 47 -7.61 8.05 -1.44
CA ASP A 47 -8.12 7.40 -2.65
C ASP A 47 -9.51 7.90 -3.10
N ARG A 48 -10.26 8.66 -2.27
CA ARG A 48 -11.56 9.24 -2.68
C ARG A 48 -11.45 10.64 -3.26
N VAL A 49 -10.30 11.30 -3.13
CA VAL A 49 -10.20 12.75 -3.41
C VAL A 49 -9.86 13.05 -4.87
N THR A 50 -9.11 12.19 -5.58
CA THR A 50 -8.88 12.32 -7.03
C THR A 50 -8.32 10.99 -7.58
N LYS A 51 -9.17 10.09 -8.09
CA LYS A 51 -8.68 8.87 -8.75
C LYS A 51 -8.50 9.16 -10.23
N SER A 52 -7.29 8.97 -10.75
CA SER A 52 -7.11 9.03 -12.20
C SER A 52 -7.87 7.89 -12.89
N LEU A 53 -8.17 8.04 -14.18
CA LEU A 53 -8.77 6.98 -14.99
C LEU A 53 -7.94 5.68 -14.92
N GLY A 54 -6.61 5.82 -14.97
CA GLY A 54 -5.69 4.69 -14.88
C GLY A 54 -5.78 3.94 -13.56
N GLU A 55 -5.90 4.66 -12.45
CA GLU A 55 -6.10 4.04 -11.14
C GLU A 55 -7.45 3.32 -11.04
N ALA A 56 -8.51 3.91 -11.59
CA ALA A 56 -9.83 3.28 -11.63
C ALA A 56 -9.82 2.00 -12.48
N LEU A 57 -9.15 2.01 -13.64
CA LEU A 57 -8.96 0.82 -14.47
C LEU A 57 -8.22 -0.28 -13.72
N LYS A 58 -7.11 0.08 -13.07
CA LYS A 58 -6.29 -0.87 -12.29
C LYS A 58 -7.07 -1.47 -11.13
N GLU A 59 -7.81 -0.64 -10.40
CA GLU A 59 -8.65 -1.08 -9.28
C GLU A 59 -9.71 -2.08 -9.75
N ASN A 60 -10.48 -1.73 -10.79
CA ASN A 60 -11.50 -2.63 -11.34
C ASN A 60 -10.91 -3.94 -11.86
N ARG A 61 -9.76 -3.89 -12.56
CA ARG A 61 -9.04 -5.10 -12.96
C ARG A 61 -8.68 -5.98 -11.77
N THR A 62 -8.13 -5.41 -10.71
CA THR A 62 -7.73 -6.16 -9.50
C THR A 62 -8.93 -6.71 -8.74
N ARG A 63 -10.05 -5.96 -8.70
CA ARG A 63 -11.33 -6.39 -8.13
C ARG A 63 -11.86 -7.63 -8.87
N CYS A 64 -11.74 -7.63 -10.19
CA CYS A 64 -12.10 -8.76 -11.04
C CYS A 64 -11.01 -9.87 -11.07
N LYS A 65 -9.91 -9.72 -10.31
CA LYS A 65 -8.79 -10.68 -10.22
C LYS A 65 -8.13 -11.01 -11.56
N MET A 66 -8.11 -10.05 -12.49
CA MET A 66 -7.57 -10.23 -13.83
C MET A 66 -6.12 -9.75 -13.93
N THR A 67 -5.31 -10.35 -14.81
CA THR A 67 -3.98 -9.83 -15.16
C THR A 67 -4.09 -8.77 -16.26
N GLN A 68 -3.07 -7.92 -16.43
CA GLN A 68 -3.04 -6.98 -17.55
C GLN A 68 -3.01 -7.70 -18.91
N GLU A 69 -2.40 -8.89 -18.97
CA GLU A 69 -2.39 -9.73 -20.17
C GLU A 69 -3.81 -10.18 -20.51
N PHE A 70 -4.55 -10.72 -19.53
CA PHE A 70 -5.91 -11.18 -19.74
C PHE A 70 -6.85 -10.07 -20.21
N VAL A 71 -6.73 -8.87 -19.62
CA VAL A 71 -7.52 -7.71 -20.07
C VAL A 71 -7.16 -7.32 -21.50
N ALA A 72 -5.88 -7.35 -21.84
CA ALA A 72 -5.42 -6.99 -23.17
C ALA A 72 -5.94 -7.97 -24.23
N GLU A 73 -5.87 -9.26 -23.97
CA GLU A 73 -6.44 -10.32 -24.80
C GLU A 73 -7.97 -10.16 -24.94
N SER A 74 -8.66 -9.87 -23.84
CA SER A 74 -10.13 -9.73 -23.82
C SER A 74 -10.63 -8.51 -24.59
N VAL A 75 -9.88 -7.41 -24.56
CA VAL A 75 -10.22 -6.15 -25.25
C VAL A 75 -9.65 -6.10 -26.67
N GLY A 76 -8.73 -7.01 -27.03
CA GLY A 76 -8.09 -7.06 -28.35
C GLY A 76 -7.00 -6.01 -28.54
N VAL A 77 -6.22 -5.73 -27.50
CA VAL A 77 -5.11 -4.76 -27.52
C VAL A 77 -3.82 -5.37 -26.99
N SER A 78 -2.70 -4.64 -27.07
CA SER A 78 -1.46 -5.10 -26.46
C SER A 78 -1.48 -4.92 -24.95
N ARG A 79 -0.83 -5.83 -24.21
CA ARG A 79 -0.60 -5.70 -22.76
C ARG A 79 0.06 -4.36 -22.40
N GLN A 80 0.93 -3.85 -23.28
CA GLN A 80 1.57 -2.56 -23.10
C GLN A 80 0.57 -1.39 -23.16
N ALA A 81 -0.48 -1.48 -23.98
CA ALA A 81 -1.56 -0.48 -24.00
C ALA A 81 -2.28 -0.45 -22.65
N VAL A 82 -2.68 -1.61 -22.12
CA VAL A 82 -3.32 -1.71 -20.79
C VAL A 82 -2.42 -1.15 -19.69
N SER A 83 -1.12 -1.47 -19.72
CA SER A 83 -0.15 -0.90 -18.79
C SER A 83 -0.05 0.62 -18.89
N LYS A 84 -0.04 1.18 -20.10
CA LYS A 84 0.01 2.62 -20.31
C LYS A 84 -1.23 3.33 -19.79
N TRP A 85 -2.41 2.75 -19.99
CA TRP A 85 -3.68 3.25 -19.46
C TRP A 85 -3.70 3.24 -17.94
N GLU A 86 -3.34 2.11 -17.31
CA GLU A 86 -3.31 1.98 -15.84
C GLU A 86 -2.29 2.91 -15.16
N ASN A 87 -1.24 3.31 -15.89
CA ASN A 87 -0.23 4.25 -15.41
C ASN A 87 -0.53 5.71 -15.79
N GLY A 88 -1.65 6.00 -16.48
CA GLY A 88 -2.02 7.35 -16.90
C GLY A 88 -1.11 7.97 -17.97
N THR A 89 -0.33 7.15 -18.68
CA THR A 89 0.60 7.63 -19.74
C THR A 89 -0.06 7.78 -21.11
N SER A 90 -1.25 7.21 -21.28
CA SER A 90 -2.13 7.39 -22.44
C SER A 90 -3.54 7.03 -22.01
N ASP A 91 -4.55 7.48 -22.76
CA ASP A 91 -5.94 7.12 -22.50
C ASP A 91 -6.43 6.02 -23.46
N PRO A 92 -7.38 5.15 -23.02
CA PRO A 92 -8.07 4.25 -23.93
C PRO A 92 -8.97 5.06 -24.89
N SER A 93 -9.14 4.57 -26.12
CA SER A 93 -10.18 5.10 -27.01
C SER A 93 -11.57 4.86 -26.41
N THR A 94 -12.59 5.59 -26.88
CA THR A 94 -13.98 5.38 -26.46
C THR A 94 -14.43 3.93 -26.64
N SER A 95 -14.05 3.28 -27.74
CA SER A 95 -14.35 1.86 -27.98
C SER A 95 -13.74 0.95 -26.93
N ASN A 96 -12.47 1.19 -26.57
CA ASN A 96 -11.75 0.39 -25.59
C ASN A 96 -12.28 0.65 -24.18
N LEU A 97 -12.67 1.89 -23.87
CA LEU A 97 -13.29 2.25 -22.61
C LEU A 97 -14.61 1.50 -22.41
N LEU A 98 -15.46 1.44 -23.43
CA LEU A 98 -16.70 0.65 -23.40
C LEU A 98 -16.43 -0.85 -23.23
N ALA A 99 -15.43 -1.38 -23.95
CA ALA A 99 -15.04 -2.78 -23.80
C ALA A 99 -14.52 -3.10 -22.38
N LEU A 100 -13.73 -2.20 -21.78
CA LEU A 100 -13.25 -2.32 -20.41
C LEU A 100 -14.39 -2.25 -19.39
N ALA A 101 -15.35 -1.33 -19.59
CA ALA A 101 -16.53 -1.21 -18.74
C ALA A 101 -17.35 -2.52 -18.75
N ASN A 102 -17.61 -3.06 -19.94
CA ASN A 102 -18.28 -4.35 -20.10
C ASN A 102 -17.49 -5.50 -19.45
N LEU A 103 -16.16 -5.54 -19.63
CA LEU A 103 -15.30 -6.57 -19.04
C LEU A 103 -15.29 -6.53 -17.51
N TYR A 104 -15.38 -5.33 -16.92
CA TYR A 104 -15.38 -5.13 -15.47
C TYR A 104 -16.76 -5.14 -14.83
N ASP A 105 -17.82 -5.36 -15.62
CA ASP A 105 -19.22 -5.37 -15.20
C ASP A 105 -19.63 -4.06 -14.48
N ILE A 106 -19.26 -2.92 -15.08
CA ILE A 106 -19.63 -1.58 -14.63
C ILE A 106 -20.01 -0.69 -15.82
N SER A 107 -20.68 0.43 -15.55
CA SER A 107 -20.97 1.42 -16.58
C SER A 107 -19.70 2.22 -16.94
N ALA A 108 -19.62 2.73 -18.17
CA ALA A 108 -18.52 3.60 -18.57
C ALA A 108 -18.56 4.93 -17.79
N GLU A 109 -19.75 5.38 -17.43
CA GLU A 109 -20.00 6.54 -16.58
C GLU A 109 -19.39 6.35 -15.19
N ASP A 110 -19.54 5.16 -14.57
CA ASP A 110 -18.91 4.86 -13.28
C ASP A 110 -17.39 4.87 -13.36
N LEU A 111 -16.85 4.41 -14.49
CA LEU A 111 -15.42 4.39 -14.78
C LEU A 111 -14.85 5.81 -14.98
N LEU A 112 -15.66 6.73 -15.51
CA LEU A 112 -15.30 8.13 -15.74
C LEU A 112 -15.57 9.03 -14.52
N LYS A 113 -16.56 8.69 -13.68
CA LYS A 113 -16.94 9.47 -12.48
C LYS A 113 -15.83 9.58 -11.45
N THR A 114 -14.86 8.67 -11.50
CA THR A 114 -13.67 8.72 -10.65
C THR A 114 -12.67 9.79 -11.08
N VAL A 115 -12.69 10.18 -12.37
CA VAL A 115 -11.80 11.18 -12.96
C VAL A 115 -12.31 12.58 -12.58
N LYS A 116 -11.50 13.35 -11.85
CA LYS A 116 -11.77 14.74 -11.48
C LYS A 116 -10.66 15.64 -11.99
#